data_AF-A0A7C5LID0-F1
#
_entry.id   AF-A0A7C5LID0-F1
#
_cell.length_a   1.000
_cell.length_b   1.000
_cell.length_c   1.000
_cell.angle_alpha   90.00
_cell.angle_beta   90.00
_cell.angle_gamma   90.00
#
_symmetry.space_group_name_H-M   'P 1'
#
loop_
_entity.id
_entity.type
_entity.pdbx_description
1 polymer ?
#
loop_
_entity_poly.entity_id
_entity_poly.type
_entity_poly.pdbx_seq_one_letter_code
_entity_poly.pdbx_strand_id
1 'polypeptide(L)' 'GRVKEALACWEKALEYKPDYAFAAYNLGITYFELGLKKKAGEYLQKYLEIRKKNISAEEKKQIEALIEKCK' A
#
# COMPACT_ATOMS: atom_id res chain seq x y z
N GLY A 1 19.45 0.19 -7.23
CA GLY A 1 18.45 -0.89 -7.08
C GLY A 1 17.08 -0.26 -7.13
N ARG A 2 16.27 -0.66 -8.11
CA ARG A 2 15.04 0.05 -8.55
C ARG A 2 13.96 0.25 -7.47
N VAL A 3 14.08 -0.46 -6.36
CA VAL A 3 13.14 -0.42 -5.24
C VAL A 3 13.14 0.93 -4.51
N LYS A 4 14.31 1.55 -4.32
CA LYS A 4 14.40 2.87 -3.66
C LYS A 4 13.78 3.98 -4.53
N GLU A 5 13.96 3.88 -5.84
CA GLU A 5 13.37 4.82 -6.80
C GLU A 5 11.84 4.67 -6.85
N ALA A 6 11.33 3.43 -6.81
CA ALA A 6 9.90 3.16 -6.73
C ALA A 6 9.28 3.78 -5.46
N LEU A 7 9.90 3.58 -4.28
CA LEU A 7 9.44 4.21 -3.04
C LEU A 7 9.35 5.73 -3.19
N ALA A 8 10.41 6.38 -3.67
CA ALA A 8 10.45 7.83 -3.84
C ALA A 8 9.37 8.34 -4.82
N CYS A 9 9.11 7.60 -5.91
CA CYS A 9 8.06 7.93 -6.87
C CYS A 9 6.67 7.84 -6.25
N TRP A 10 6.38 6.79 -5.48
CA TRP A 10 5.07 6.61 -4.86
C TRP A 10 4.85 7.53 -3.66
N GLU A 11 5.89 7.83 -2.88
CA GLU A 11 5.83 8.81 -1.79
C GLU A 11 5.49 10.20 -2.35
N LYS A 12 6.20 10.66 -3.41
CA LYS A 12 5.83 11.89 -4.11
C LYS A 12 4.41 11.85 -4.66
N ALA A 13 3.97 10.72 -5.22
CA ALA A 13 2.61 10.59 -5.71
C ALA A 13 1.56 10.80 -4.59
N LEU A 14 1.85 10.34 -3.37
CA LEU A 14 1.00 10.59 -2.20
C LEU A 14 1.14 12.01 -1.64
N GLU A 15 2.27 12.69 -1.84
CA GLU A 15 2.42 14.12 -1.52
C GLU A 15 1.53 14.99 -2.43
N TYR A 16 1.56 14.74 -3.74
CA TYR A 16 0.73 15.46 -4.71
C TYR A 16 -0.74 15.06 -4.64
N LYS A 17 -1.02 13.77 -4.38
CA LYS A 17 -2.36 13.22 -4.33
C LYS A 17 -2.52 12.27 -3.13
N PRO A 18 -2.86 12.79 -1.94
CA PRO A 18 -2.97 12.00 -0.71
C PRO A 18 -4.02 10.87 -0.76
N ASP A 19 -5.01 11.01 -1.64
CA ASP A 19 -6.09 10.05 -1.90
C ASP A 19 -5.77 9.09 -3.07
N TYR A 20 -4.50 9.01 -3.50
CA TYR A 20 -4.11 8.08 -4.56
C TYR A 20 -3.92 6.67 -4.03
N ALA A 21 -5.02 5.91 -4.02
CA ALA A 21 -5.05 4.53 -3.52
C ALA A 21 -3.93 3.64 -4.11
N PHE A 22 -3.74 3.64 -5.43
CA PHE A 22 -2.74 2.79 -6.07
C PHE A 22 -1.31 3.07 -5.60
N ALA A 23 -0.96 4.33 -5.26
CA ALA A 23 0.33 4.61 -4.67
C ALA A 23 0.48 4.02 -3.27
N ALA A 24 -0.56 4.09 -2.44
CA ALA A 24 -0.57 3.43 -1.13
C ALA A 24 -0.43 1.89 -1.27
N TYR A 25 -1.15 1.28 -2.21
CA TYR A 25 -1.01 -0.16 -2.49
C TYR A 25 0.41 -0.53 -2.92
N ASN A 26 0.97 0.20 -3.91
CA ASN A 26 2.30 -0.09 -4.44
C ASN A 26 3.40 0.14 -3.39
N LEU A 27 3.27 1.14 -2.50
CA LEU A 27 4.15 1.30 -1.35
C LEU A 27 4.05 0.10 -0.41
N GLY A 28 2.82 -0.35 -0.10
CA GLY A 28 2.58 -1.55 0.70
C GLY A 28 3.33 -2.77 0.17
N ILE A 29 3.15 -3.09 -1.12
CA ILE A 29 3.85 -4.20 -1.78
C ILE A 29 5.37 -4.00 -1.80
N THR A 30 5.83 -2.80 -2.15
CA THR A 30 7.27 -2.50 -2.22
C THR A 30 7.93 -2.65 -0.84
N TYR A 31 7.27 -2.20 0.23
CA TYR A 31 7.75 -2.40 1.60
C TYR A 31 7.70 -3.87 2.05
N PHE A 32 6.71 -4.64 1.57
CA PHE A 32 6.64 -6.07 1.83
C PHE A 32 7.81 -6.82 1.18
N GLU A 33 8.13 -6.52 -0.08
CA GLU A 33 9.27 -7.09 -0.80
C GLU A 33 10.62 -6.71 -0.15
N LEU A 34 10.70 -5.54 0.47
CA LEU A 34 11.86 -5.12 1.25
C LEU A 34 11.98 -5.78 2.63
N GLY A 35 11.01 -6.64 3.01
CA GLY A 35 10.94 -7.23 4.35
C GLY A 35 10.53 -6.25 5.46
N LEU A 36 10.18 -5.01 5.10
CA LEU A 36 9.72 -3.97 6.02
C LEU A 36 8.21 -4.12 6.28
N LYS A 37 7.84 -5.28 6.84
CA LYS A 37 6.45 -5.69 7.02
C LYS A 37 5.57 -4.69 7.77
N LYS A 38 6.12 -4.01 8.79
CA LYS A 38 5.38 -2.98 9.55
C LYS A 38 4.88 -1.85 8.63
N LYS A 39 5.78 -1.28 7.81
CA LYS A 39 5.43 -0.24 6.83
C LYS A 39 4.49 -0.77 5.76
N ALA A 40 4.69 -2.02 5.32
CA ALA A 40 3.79 -2.65 4.37
C ALA A 40 2.34 -2.67 4.86
N GLY A 41 2.12 -3.10 6.11
CA GLY A 41 0.81 -3.12 6.75
C GLY A 41 0.18 -1.72 6.83
N GLU A 42 0.95 -0.70 7.25
CA GLU A 42 0.48 0.69 7.34
C GLU A 42 -0.03 1.23 6.00
N TYR A 43 0.71 1.01 4.91
CA TYR A 43 0.33 1.49 3.58
C TYR A 43 -0.82 0.69 2.96
N LEU A 44 -0.89 -0.62 3.21
CA LEU A 44 -2.03 -1.45 2.81
C LEU A 44 -3.32 -1.07 3.58
N GLN A 45 -3.21 -0.69 4.86
CA GLN A 45 -4.35 -0.13 5.59
C GLN A 45 -4.79 1.21 5.01
N LYS A 46 -3.84 2.10 4.69
CA LYS A 46 -4.14 3.38 4.03
C LYS A 46 -4.87 3.17 2.69
N TYR A 47 -4.49 2.15 1.92
CA TYR A 47 -5.19 1.76 0.70
C TYR A 47 -6.69 1.47 0.93
N LEU A 48 -6.99 0.66 1.95
CA LEU A 48 -8.36 0.31 2.34
C LEU A 48 -9.15 1.54 2.78
N GLU A 49 -8.53 2.44 3.54
CA GLU A 49 -9.19 3.67 3.99
C GLU A 49 -9.54 4.60 2.83
N ILE A 50 -8.62 4.78 1.87
CA ILE A 50 -8.87 5.61 0.67
C ILE A 50 -10.00 5.00 -0.18
N ARG A 51 -10.00 3.68 -0.37
CA ARG A 51 -10.99 3.00 -1.22
C ARG A 51 -12.25 2.55 -0.50
N LYS A 52 -12.42 2.85 0.80
CA LYS A 52 -13.51 2.35 1.64
C LYS A 52 -14.91 2.40 1.00
N LYS A 53 -15.19 3.45 0.19
CA LYS A 53 -16.47 3.62 -0.50
C LYS A 53 -16.62 2.84 -1.81
N ASN A 54 -15.51 2.48 -2.47
CA ASN A 54 -15.46 1.91 -3.81
C ASN A 54 -14.59 0.64 -3.89
N ILE A 55 -14.49 -0.13 -2.81
CA ILE A 55 -13.72 -1.38 -2.75
C ILE A 55 -14.67 -2.58 -2.81
N SER A 56 -14.35 -3.57 -3.63
CA SER A 56 -15.11 -4.82 -3.65
C SER A 56 -14.77 -5.67 -2.42
N ALA A 57 -15.70 -6.53 -1.99
CA ALA A 57 -15.45 -7.43 -0.85
C ALA A 57 -14.25 -8.36 -1.11
N GLU A 58 -14.09 -8.82 -2.35
CA GLU A 58 -12.97 -9.67 -2.76
C GLU A 58 -11.64 -8.93 -2.67
N GLU A 59 -11.58 -7.71 -3.21
CA GLU A 59 -10.37 -6.89 -3.14
C GLU A 59 -10.00 -6.56 -1.70
N LYS A 60 -10.98 -6.21 -0.86
CA LYS A 60 -10.76 -5.97 0.56
C LYS A 60 -10.16 -7.20 1.24
N LYS A 61 -10.71 -8.39 1.01
CA LYS A 61 -10.24 -9.66 1.58
C LYS A 61 -8.80 -9.98 1.16
N GLN A 62 -8.44 -9.71 -0.09
CA GLN A 62 -7.07 -9.91 -0.59
C GLN A 62 -6.07 -9.01 0.15
N ILE A 63 -6.39 -7.74 0.34
CA ILE A 63 -5.53 -6.79 1.05
C ILE A 63 -5.43 -7.14 2.53
N GLU A 64 -6.54 -7.52 3.18
CA GLU A 64 -6.51 -7.97 4.57
C GLU A 64 -5.63 -9.22 4.76
N ALA A 65 -5.67 -10.16 3.81
CA ALA A 65 -4.77 -11.32 3.83
C ALA A 65 -3.30 -10.93 3.66
N LEU A 66 -2.98 -9.90 2.87
CA LEU A 66 -1.63 -9.36 2.76
C LEU A 66 -1.19 -8.67 4.06
N ILE A 67 -2.07 -7.89 4.70
CA ILE A 67 -1.81 -7.26 6.00
C ILE A 67 -1.54 -8.33 7.06
N GLU A 68 -2.27 -9.45 7.05
CA GLU A 68 -2.02 -10.55 7.98
C GLU A 68 -0.63 -11.16 7.79
N LYS A 69 -0.16 -11.31 6.55
CA LYS A 69 1.22 -11.76 6.24
C LYS A 69 2.30 -10.77 6.67
N CYS A 70 1.91 -9.51 6.87
CA CYS A 70 2.78 -8.44 7.39
C CYS A 70 2.90 -8.45 8.93
N LYS A 71 2.11 -9.27 9.64
CA LYS A 71 2.37 -9.58 11.04
C LYS A 71 3.57 -10.53 11.17
#